data_AF-A0A448GUB8-F1
#
_entry.id   AF-A0A448GUB8-F1
#
_cell.length_a   1.000
_cell.length_b   1.000
_cell.length_c   1.000
_cell.angle_alpha   90.00
_cell.angle_beta   90.00
_cell.angle_gamma   90.00
#
_symmetry.space_group_name_H-M   'P 1'
#
loop_
_entity.id
_entity.type
_entity.pdbx_description
1 polymer ?
#
loop_
_entity_poly.entity_id
_entity_poly.type
_entity_poly.pdbx_seq_one_letter_code
_entity_poly.pdbx_strand_id
1 'polypeptide(L)'
;MLTDDDLRFLTQSELRLVEYLLSLCHMPYKHDLPIAETPIIDLTHDCGMGSVEFFRACNYRRKFGRALIEADTFDVDGRRVMLQLCIDQHGYLYQLDSFTADFDPLIKPLGEVFVFENINVHKIDECQPKSKISVPKETKFSKMSDDTALKAQCFLHNLATEPLSLAYVFSGDDTWMLSVDLIYRIYQCGLAEFEFDVLAKNEKNLNVTYDDIDDFCYHLSITHPDDLRSDIWQDTKMILTPFGQNLINQYFQDFDRWYDTINTAFIEKLEDIFIEHGLAWNEKKPLFPTIGTYEIT
;
A
#
# COMPACT_ATOMS: atom_id res chain seq x y z
N MET A 1 2.34 -21.70 18.29
CA MET A 1 3.65 -21.79 18.95
C MET A 1 4.60 -22.28 17.89
N LEU A 2 5.59 -21.48 17.49
CA LEU A 2 6.68 -21.95 16.63
C LEU A 2 7.43 -23.04 17.40
N THR A 3 7.72 -24.16 16.75
CA THR A 3 8.55 -25.21 17.33
C THR A 3 10.00 -24.95 16.95
N ASP A 4 10.97 -25.39 17.76
CA ASP A 4 12.41 -25.27 17.42
C ASP A 4 12.73 -25.95 16.06
N ASP A 5 11.87 -26.86 15.60
CA ASP A 5 11.96 -27.55 14.32
C ASP A 5 11.69 -26.66 13.09
N ASP A 6 11.15 -25.45 13.27
CA ASP A 6 10.84 -24.49 12.18
C ASP A 6 12.00 -23.52 11.90
N LEU A 7 13.08 -23.59 12.70
CA LEU A 7 14.24 -22.72 12.59
C LEU A 7 15.34 -23.38 11.76
N ARG A 8 15.86 -22.66 10.77
CA ARG A 8 17.06 -23.05 10.01
C ARG A 8 18.03 -21.88 9.89
N PHE A 9 19.21 -22.13 9.33
CA PHE A 9 20.12 -21.07 8.91
C PHE A 9 20.00 -20.82 7.41
N LEU A 10 20.41 -19.63 6.98
CA LEU A 10 20.57 -19.31 5.55
C LEU A 10 21.51 -20.32 4.90
N THR A 11 21.15 -20.78 3.71
CA THR A 11 22.06 -21.51 2.83
C THR A 11 23.20 -20.60 2.37
N GLN A 12 24.26 -21.17 1.79
CA GLN A 12 25.39 -20.39 1.29
C GLN A 12 24.99 -19.38 0.20
N SER A 13 24.04 -19.72 -0.67
CA SER A 13 23.52 -18.83 -1.71
C SER A 13 22.69 -17.70 -1.13
N GLU A 14 21.76 -18.00 -0.21
CA GLU A 14 20.94 -17.01 0.47
C GLU A 14 21.79 -16.06 1.34
N LEU A 15 22.79 -16.58 2.05
CA LEU A 15 23.70 -15.77 2.86
C LEU A 15 24.46 -14.76 2.00
N ARG A 16 25.05 -15.21 0.89
CA ARG A 16 25.74 -14.31 -0.05
C ARG A 16 24.81 -13.23 -0.60
N LEU A 17 23.57 -13.61 -0.93
CA LEU A 17 22.54 -12.66 -1.38
C LEU A 17 22.25 -11.62 -0.31
N VAL A 18 21.92 -12.04 0.91
CA VAL A 18 21.58 -11.14 2.02
C VAL A 18 22.76 -10.22 2.35
N GLU A 19 23.97 -10.75 2.45
CA GLU A 19 25.18 -9.95 2.70
C GLU A 19 25.43 -8.93 1.58
N TYR A 20 25.21 -9.32 0.33
CA TYR A 20 25.33 -8.40 -0.80
C TYR A 20 24.29 -7.28 -0.71
N LEU A 21 23.01 -7.60 -0.52
CA LEU A 21 21.95 -6.61 -0.37
C LEU A 21 22.24 -5.65 0.81
N LEU A 22 22.67 -6.19 1.95
CA LEU A 22 23.06 -5.39 3.11
C LEU A 22 24.30 -4.53 2.86
N SER A 23 25.25 -4.99 2.03
CA SER A 23 26.45 -4.21 1.66
C SER A 23 26.12 -2.98 0.82
N LEU A 24 24.99 -3.01 0.11
CA LEU A 24 24.48 -1.87 -0.65
C LEU A 24 23.67 -0.90 0.22
N CYS A 25 23.22 -1.34 1.40
CA CYS A 25 22.40 -0.55 2.29
C CYS A 25 23.23 0.51 3.02
N HIS A 26 22.75 1.76 3.00
CA HIS A 26 23.33 2.86 3.78
C HIS A 26 22.55 3.17 5.06
N MET A 27 21.37 2.54 5.24
CA MET A 27 20.55 2.71 6.43
C MET A 27 21.05 1.86 7.61
N PRO A 28 20.94 2.37 8.85
CA PRO A 28 21.26 1.60 10.02
C PRO A 28 20.20 0.51 10.21
N TYR A 29 20.68 -0.70 10.44
CA TYR A 29 19.88 -1.83 10.88
C TYR A 29 20.57 -2.48 12.08
N LYS A 30 19.78 -3.14 12.91
CA LYS A 30 20.25 -3.89 14.08
C LYS A 30 20.16 -5.38 13.81
N HIS A 31 21.10 -6.14 14.36
CA HIS A 31 21.09 -7.59 14.42
C HIS A 31 21.76 -8.00 15.74
N ASP A 32 21.20 -9.01 16.41
CA ASP A 32 21.74 -9.48 17.69
C ASP A 32 22.91 -10.46 17.49
N LEU A 33 22.92 -11.16 16.36
CA LEU A 33 23.92 -12.15 15.96
C LEU A 33 24.44 -11.81 14.56
N PRO A 34 25.67 -12.23 14.21
CA PRO A 34 26.14 -12.20 12.82
C PRO A 34 25.08 -12.82 11.88
N ILE A 35 24.96 -12.30 10.66
CA ILE A 35 23.91 -12.75 9.71
C ILE A 35 24.01 -14.26 9.45
N ALA A 36 25.23 -14.79 9.30
CA ALA A 36 25.48 -16.22 9.11
C ALA A 36 25.06 -17.10 10.31
N GLU A 37 24.93 -16.51 11.49
CA GLU A 37 24.54 -17.17 12.74
C GLU A 37 23.11 -16.82 13.17
N THR A 38 22.38 -16.04 12.37
CA THR A 38 21.00 -15.67 12.66
C THR A 38 20.08 -16.77 12.13
N PRO A 39 19.30 -17.46 13.00
CA PRO A 39 18.30 -18.40 12.53
C PRO A 39 17.22 -17.66 11.75
N ILE A 40 16.57 -18.35 10.83
CA ILE A 40 15.47 -17.85 10.01
C ILE A 40 14.31 -18.84 10.06
N ILE A 41 13.13 -18.34 9.73
CA ILE A 41 11.90 -19.09 9.55
C ILE A 41 11.50 -18.96 8.09
N ASP A 42 11.26 -20.08 7.42
CA ASP A 42 10.67 -20.09 6.07
C ASP A 42 9.21 -19.67 6.15
N LEU A 43 8.81 -18.70 5.31
CA LEU A 43 7.42 -18.25 5.27
C LEU A 43 6.58 -19.20 4.41
N THR A 44 6.08 -20.27 5.01
CA THR A 44 5.34 -21.35 4.32
C THR A 44 4.05 -20.93 3.60
N HIS A 45 3.59 -19.69 3.80
CA HIS A 45 2.42 -19.13 3.12
C HIS A 45 2.76 -18.45 1.78
N ASP A 46 4.03 -18.36 1.42
CA ASP A 46 4.52 -17.75 0.17
C ASP A 46 4.51 -18.71 -1.03
N CYS A 47 3.89 -19.89 -0.90
CA CYS A 47 3.88 -20.93 -1.93
C CYS A 47 5.27 -21.40 -2.39
N GLY A 48 6.33 -21.23 -1.60
CA GLY A 48 7.69 -21.62 -1.94
C GLY A 48 8.45 -20.58 -2.78
N MET A 49 8.09 -19.31 -2.66
CA MET A 49 8.75 -18.19 -3.34
C MET A 49 10.08 -17.78 -2.67
N GLY A 50 10.45 -18.39 -1.55
CA GLY A 50 11.77 -18.25 -0.92
C GLY A 50 11.86 -17.17 0.15
N SER A 51 10.71 -16.67 0.61
CA SER A 51 10.63 -15.63 1.62
C SER A 51 11.00 -16.17 2.99
N VAL A 52 11.80 -15.40 3.75
CA VAL A 52 12.30 -15.81 5.06
C VAL A 52 12.21 -14.68 6.07
N GLU A 53 11.81 -15.01 7.31
CA GLU A 53 11.85 -14.10 8.45
C GLU A 53 13.08 -14.39 9.32
N PHE A 54 13.86 -13.36 9.64
CA PHE A 54 15.00 -13.47 10.56
C PHE A 54 14.49 -13.67 11.98
N PHE A 55 14.83 -14.80 12.59
CA PHE A 55 14.39 -15.10 13.95
C PHE A 55 15.08 -14.19 14.96
N ARG A 56 14.28 -13.68 15.89
CA ARG A 56 14.77 -12.90 17.02
C ARG A 56 13.93 -13.17 18.26
N ALA A 57 14.59 -13.67 19.31
CA ALA A 57 13.95 -13.87 20.60
C ALA A 57 13.53 -12.51 21.20
N CYS A 58 12.23 -12.25 21.25
CA CYS A 58 11.66 -11.05 21.86
C CYS A 58 10.30 -11.35 22.51
N ASN A 59 9.89 -10.49 23.44
CA ASN A 59 8.63 -10.65 24.19
C ASN A 59 7.43 -9.96 23.52
N TYR A 60 7.55 -9.59 22.26
CA TYR A 60 6.51 -8.94 21.46
C TYR A 60 6.45 -9.57 20.08
N ARG A 61 5.29 -9.45 19.42
CA ARG A 61 5.16 -9.84 18.01
C ARG A 61 5.85 -8.78 17.15
N ARG A 62 6.86 -9.21 16.40
CA ARG A 62 7.55 -8.34 15.43
C ARG A 62 6.56 -7.95 14.32
N LYS A 63 6.73 -6.74 13.83
CA LYS A 63 5.95 -6.18 12.72
C LYS A 63 6.90 -5.48 11.77
N PHE A 64 6.58 -5.53 10.49
CA PHE A 64 7.28 -4.76 9.46
C PHE A 64 7.43 -3.30 9.88
N GLY A 65 8.63 -2.76 9.71
CA GLY A 65 8.93 -1.35 9.96
C GLY A 65 9.16 -0.60 8.66
N ARG A 66 10.19 -1.00 7.89
CA ARG A 66 10.50 -0.41 6.58
C ARG A 66 11.38 -1.33 5.73
N ALA A 67 11.34 -1.14 4.42
CA ALA A 67 12.29 -1.73 3.49
C ALA A 67 13.68 -1.07 3.64
N LEU A 68 14.74 -1.87 3.60
CA LEU A 68 16.13 -1.43 3.47
C LEU A 68 16.52 -1.29 2.00
N ILE A 69 16.13 -2.28 1.20
CA ILE A 69 16.50 -2.38 -0.21
C ILE A 69 15.48 -3.25 -0.94
N GLU A 70 15.18 -2.85 -2.16
CA GLU A 70 14.40 -3.62 -3.13
C GLU A 70 15.28 -3.91 -4.34
N ALA A 71 15.14 -5.09 -4.92
CA ALA A 71 15.90 -5.46 -6.11
C ALA A 71 15.16 -6.54 -6.88
N ASP A 72 15.42 -6.63 -8.18
CA ASP A 72 15.06 -7.79 -8.97
C ASP A 72 16.25 -8.73 -9.10
N THR A 73 15.97 -10.02 -9.11
CA THR A 73 16.89 -11.07 -9.52
C THR A 73 16.15 -12.10 -10.39
N PHE A 74 16.80 -13.24 -10.65
CA PHE A 74 16.25 -14.29 -11.48
C PHE A 74 16.38 -15.66 -10.82
N ASP A 75 15.42 -16.54 -11.05
CA ASP A 75 15.58 -17.97 -10.75
C ASP A 75 16.41 -18.65 -11.87
N VAL A 76 16.81 -19.91 -11.67
CA VAL A 76 17.69 -20.65 -12.58
C VAL A 76 17.09 -20.94 -13.96
N ASP A 77 15.78 -20.78 -14.11
CA ASP A 77 15.05 -20.86 -15.39
C ASP A 77 14.85 -19.50 -16.07
N GLY A 78 15.35 -18.42 -15.47
CA GLY A 78 15.28 -17.06 -15.99
C GLY A 78 14.01 -16.30 -15.63
N ARG A 79 13.14 -16.85 -14.77
CA ARG A 79 11.98 -16.10 -14.25
C ARG A 79 12.43 -14.99 -13.31
N ARG A 80 11.79 -13.82 -13.42
CA ARG A 80 12.08 -12.67 -12.55
C ARG A 80 11.54 -12.89 -11.15
N VAL A 81 12.40 -12.62 -10.17
CA VAL A 81 12.10 -12.67 -8.73
C VAL A 81 12.29 -11.27 -8.17
N MET A 82 11.25 -10.70 -7.57
CA MET A 82 11.31 -9.42 -6.89
C MET A 82 11.66 -9.67 -5.42
N LEU A 83 12.62 -8.91 -4.90
CA LEU A 83 13.15 -9.04 -3.54
C LEU A 83 12.92 -7.75 -2.76
N GLN A 84 12.56 -7.88 -1.49
CA GLN A 84 12.55 -6.78 -0.54
C GLN A 84 13.17 -7.22 0.78
N LEU A 85 14.30 -6.62 1.16
CA LEU A 85 14.90 -6.84 2.47
C LEU A 85 14.47 -5.73 3.41
N CYS A 86 13.96 -6.07 4.60
CA CYS A 86 13.33 -5.11 5.50
C CYS A 86 13.77 -5.26 6.97
N ILE A 87 13.50 -4.21 7.74
CA ILE A 87 13.65 -4.14 9.19
C ILE A 87 12.28 -4.01 9.87
N ASP A 88 12.21 -4.43 11.13
CA ASP A 88 11.01 -4.31 11.96
C ASP A 88 10.82 -2.88 12.48
N GLN A 89 9.69 -2.62 13.13
CA GLN A 89 9.35 -1.34 13.77
C GLN A 89 10.38 -0.86 14.83
N HIS A 90 11.29 -1.73 15.28
CA HIS A 90 12.36 -1.42 16.24
C HIS A 90 13.75 -1.31 15.59
N GLY A 91 13.81 -1.42 14.27
CA GLY A 91 15.01 -1.30 13.44
C GLY A 91 15.87 -2.56 13.38
N TYR A 92 15.36 -3.73 13.79
CA TYR A 92 16.07 -5.00 13.66
C TYR A 92 15.77 -5.66 12.33
N LEU A 93 16.77 -6.31 11.72
CA LEU A 93 16.60 -7.08 10.48
C LEU A 93 15.44 -8.07 10.61
N TYR A 94 14.47 -8.00 9.70
CA TYR A 94 13.16 -8.60 9.90
C TYR A 94 12.84 -9.69 8.88
N GLN A 95 12.75 -9.36 7.60
CA GLN A 95 12.34 -10.33 6.58
C GLN A 95 13.05 -10.03 5.27
N LEU A 96 13.41 -11.08 4.53
CA LEU A 96 13.64 -11.04 3.10
C LEU A 96 12.37 -11.57 2.46
N ASP A 97 11.59 -10.67 1.87
CA ASP A 97 10.40 -11.01 1.12
C ASP A 97 10.78 -11.24 -0.34
N SER A 98 10.23 -12.28 -0.95
CA SER A 98 10.48 -12.62 -2.35
C SER A 98 9.22 -13.15 -3.02
N PHE A 99 8.98 -12.70 -4.24
CA PHE A 99 7.85 -13.16 -5.04
C PHE A 99 8.24 -13.22 -6.52
N THR A 100 7.74 -14.24 -7.21
CA THR A 100 7.88 -14.36 -8.66
C THR A 100 6.70 -13.66 -9.34
N ALA A 101 6.91 -13.15 -10.55
CA ALA A 101 5.82 -12.48 -11.29
C ALA A 101 4.67 -13.44 -11.67
N ASP A 102 4.93 -14.75 -11.70
CA ASP A 102 3.99 -15.81 -12.04
C ASP A 102 3.46 -16.58 -10.81
N PHE A 103 3.91 -16.24 -9.60
CA PHE A 103 3.53 -16.87 -8.34
C PHE A 103 3.86 -18.38 -8.23
N ASP A 104 4.70 -18.90 -9.12
CA ASP A 104 5.17 -20.29 -9.08
C ASP A 104 6.43 -20.42 -8.19
N PRO A 105 6.59 -21.54 -7.45
CA PRO A 105 7.70 -21.75 -6.53
C PRO A 105 9.07 -21.65 -7.20
N LEU A 106 10.09 -21.29 -6.44
CA LEU A 106 11.47 -21.28 -6.92
C LEU A 106 11.97 -22.70 -7.20
N ILE A 107 12.75 -22.87 -8.27
CA ILE A 107 13.43 -24.13 -8.59
C ILE A 107 14.65 -24.32 -7.69
N LYS A 108 15.32 -23.23 -7.31
CA LYS A 108 16.48 -23.21 -6.42
C LYS A 108 16.38 -22.12 -5.35
N PRO A 109 17.10 -22.26 -4.23
CA PRO A 109 17.17 -21.19 -3.23
C PRO A 109 17.63 -19.87 -3.83
N LEU A 110 17.18 -18.77 -3.22
CA LEU A 110 17.58 -17.42 -3.62
C LEU A 110 19.10 -17.27 -3.59
N GLY A 111 19.64 -16.52 -4.56
CA GLY A 111 21.08 -16.24 -4.67
C GLY A 111 21.91 -17.33 -5.38
N GLU A 112 21.27 -18.34 -5.98
CA GLU A 112 21.97 -19.24 -6.93
C GLU A 112 22.31 -18.53 -8.25
N VAL A 113 21.38 -17.74 -8.78
CA VAL A 113 21.69 -16.78 -9.84
C VAL A 113 22.03 -15.45 -9.18
N PHE A 114 23.18 -14.89 -9.53
CA PHE A 114 23.72 -13.69 -8.90
C PHE A 114 23.74 -12.52 -9.89
N VAL A 115 22.56 -12.20 -10.41
CA VAL A 115 22.30 -11.10 -11.34
C VAL A 115 21.21 -10.23 -10.73
N PHE A 116 21.41 -8.92 -10.74
CA PHE A 116 20.50 -7.97 -10.10
C PHE A 116 20.12 -6.84 -11.04
N GLU A 117 18.85 -6.48 -11.01
CA GLU A 117 18.28 -5.36 -11.76
C GLU A 117 17.42 -4.49 -10.83
N ASN A 118 17.12 -3.26 -11.27
CA ASN A 118 16.25 -2.29 -10.59
C ASN A 118 16.50 -2.16 -9.08
N ILE A 119 17.77 -2.14 -8.68
CA ILE A 119 18.16 -2.02 -7.27
C ILE A 119 17.77 -0.64 -6.74
N ASN A 120 16.87 -0.61 -5.76
CA ASN A 120 16.43 0.56 -5.05
C ASN A 120 16.90 0.50 -3.60
N VAL A 121 17.91 1.30 -3.24
CA VAL A 121 18.43 1.39 -1.87
C VAL A 121 17.72 2.53 -1.15
N HIS A 122 17.00 2.20 -0.08
CA HIS A 122 16.39 3.22 0.77
C HIS A 122 17.49 3.93 1.58
N LYS A 123 17.42 5.25 1.63
CA LYS A 123 18.39 6.09 2.36
C LYS A 123 17.79 6.50 3.70
N ILE A 124 18.66 6.75 4.68
CA ILE A 124 18.26 7.48 5.87
C ILE A 124 17.76 8.82 5.35
N ASP A 125 16.57 9.24 5.75
CA ASP A 125 16.20 10.64 5.68
C ASP A 125 17.20 11.39 6.56
N GLU A 126 18.34 11.78 5.98
CA GLU A 126 19.17 12.80 6.57
C GLU A 126 18.25 14.02 6.71
N CYS A 127 17.93 14.39 7.95
CA CYS A 127 17.57 15.75 8.28
C CYS A 127 18.72 16.65 7.79
N GLN A 128 18.69 17.00 6.51
CA GLN A 128 19.57 17.97 5.91
C GLN A 128 19.28 19.33 6.58
N PRO A 129 20.29 20.03 7.12
CA PRO A 129 20.08 21.38 7.60
C PRO A 129 19.71 22.27 6.41
N LYS A 130 18.47 22.74 6.42
CA LYS A 130 17.91 23.87 5.64
C LYS A 130 18.88 24.45 4.59
N SER A 131 18.92 23.89 3.39
CA SER A 131 19.20 24.73 2.23
C SER A 131 17.89 25.45 1.90
N LYS A 132 17.94 26.79 1.82
CA LYS A 132 16.84 27.58 1.30
C LYS A 132 16.56 27.07 -0.12
N ILE A 133 15.52 26.26 -0.28
CA ILE A 133 14.93 26.00 -1.59
C ILE A 133 14.37 27.34 -2.03
N SER A 134 15.08 27.98 -2.96
CA SER A 134 14.46 28.94 -3.86
C SER A 134 13.41 28.17 -4.65
N VAL A 135 12.15 28.42 -4.28
CA VAL A 135 10.96 27.94 -4.98
C VAL A 135 11.11 28.23 -6.49
N PRO A 136 11.08 27.22 -7.36
CA PRO A 136 10.74 27.45 -8.75
C PRO A 136 9.28 27.93 -8.76
N LYS A 137 9.07 29.17 -9.18
CA LYS A 137 7.74 29.72 -9.42
C LYS A 137 7.04 28.90 -10.50
N GLU A 138 6.18 27.99 -10.08
CA GLU A 138 4.93 27.66 -10.77
C GLU A 138 4.02 26.96 -9.76
N THR A 139 3.09 27.73 -9.18
CA THR A 139 1.97 27.20 -8.40
C THR A 139 1.10 26.37 -9.34
N LYS A 140 1.23 25.04 -9.26
CA LYS A 140 0.27 24.10 -9.84
C LYS A 140 -1.01 24.26 -9.00
N PHE A 141 -2.05 24.85 -9.57
CA PHE A 141 -3.34 24.90 -8.88
C PHE A 141 -3.83 23.45 -8.70
N SER A 142 -4.08 23.04 -7.45
CA SER A 142 -4.73 21.75 -7.14
C SER A 142 -6.03 21.63 -7.94
N LYS A 143 -6.26 20.42 -8.47
CA LYS A 143 -7.45 20.08 -9.26
C LYS A 143 -8.68 19.81 -8.39
N MET A 144 -8.47 19.33 -7.17
CA MET A 144 -9.51 19.27 -6.14
C MET A 144 -9.86 20.67 -5.65
N SER A 145 -11.14 20.94 -5.43
CA SER A 145 -11.56 22.10 -4.64
C SER A 145 -11.10 21.92 -3.18
N ASP A 146 -10.98 23.03 -2.44
CA ASP A 146 -10.56 22.99 -1.04
C ASP A 146 -11.44 22.06 -0.18
N ASP A 147 -12.75 22.03 -0.43
CA ASP A 147 -13.69 21.15 0.26
C ASP A 147 -13.42 19.67 -0.04
N THR A 148 -13.32 19.30 -1.32
CA THR A 148 -12.99 17.94 -1.76
C THR A 148 -11.62 17.50 -1.23
N ALA A 149 -10.61 18.37 -1.33
CA ALA A 149 -9.26 18.10 -0.88
C ALA A 149 -9.24 17.80 0.62
N LEU A 150 -9.88 18.65 1.43
CA LEU A 150 -9.97 18.46 2.87
C LEU A 150 -10.70 17.16 3.22
N LYS A 151 -11.83 16.87 2.56
CA LYS A 151 -12.58 15.63 2.78
C LYS A 151 -11.79 14.37 2.39
N ALA A 152 -11.05 14.40 1.27
CA ALA A 152 -10.21 13.29 0.82
C ALA A 152 -9.07 13.01 1.78
N GLN A 153 -8.40 14.07 2.22
CA GLN A 153 -7.41 14.02 3.27
C GLN A 153 -7.96 13.45 4.57
N CYS A 154 -9.11 13.94 5.07
CA CYS A 154 -9.70 13.46 6.31
C CYS A 154 -10.04 11.97 6.23
N PHE A 155 -10.63 11.54 5.11
CA PHE A 155 -10.99 10.15 4.90
C PHE A 155 -9.75 9.24 4.88
N LEU A 156 -8.74 9.56 4.08
CA LEU A 156 -7.52 8.76 3.99
C LEU A 156 -6.70 8.79 5.29
N HIS A 157 -6.69 9.90 6.01
CA HIS A 157 -6.06 9.98 7.34
C HIS A 157 -6.76 9.06 8.34
N ASN A 158 -8.11 9.06 8.39
CA ASN A 158 -8.83 8.18 9.30
C ASN A 158 -8.69 6.69 8.91
N LEU A 159 -8.66 6.38 7.60
CA LEU A 159 -8.39 5.02 7.11
C LEU A 159 -7.03 4.47 7.57
N ALA A 160 -6.05 5.35 7.84
CA ALA A 160 -4.75 4.96 8.37
C ALA A 160 -4.80 4.46 9.81
N THR A 161 -5.93 4.64 10.50
CA THR A 161 -6.11 4.24 11.90
C THR A 161 -6.99 3.02 12.06
N GLU A 162 -8.04 2.89 11.25
CA GLU A 162 -9.00 1.79 11.31
C GLU A 162 -9.74 1.60 9.98
N PRO A 163 -10.33 0.42 9.74
CA PRO A 163 -11.24 0.21 8.61
C PRO A 163 -12.45 1.13 8.68
N LEU A 164 -12.77 1.82 7.59
CA LEU A 164 -13.91 2.75 7.54
C LEU A 164 -14.96 2.31 6.54
N SER A 165 -16.22 2.47 6.94
CA SER A 165 -17.37 2.33 6.05
C SER A 165 -17.32 3.39 4.93
N LEU A 166 -17.77 3.00 3.74
CA LEU A 166 -17.87 3.91 2.59
C LEU A 166 -18.81 5.08 2.84
N ALA A 167 -19.78 4.95 3.74
CA ALA A 167 -20.68 6.05 4.14
C ALA A 167 -19.94 7.25 4.74
N TYR A 168 -18.70 7.08 5.21
CA TYR A 168 -17.85 8.16 5.72
C TYR A 168 -17.04 8.88 4.62
N VAL A 169 -17.04 8.38 3.39
CA VAL A 169 -16.40 9.08 2.27
C VAL A 169 -17.22 10.32 1.94
N PHE A 170 -16.64 11.49 2.20
CA PHE A 170 -17.24 12.82 1.94
C PHE A 170 -18.65 13.01 2.52
N SER A 171 -18.91 12.49 3.73
CA SER A 171 -20.22 12.58 4.41
C SER A 171 -20.88 13.97 4.25
N GLY A 172 -22.04 14.02 3.58
CA GLY A 172 -22.78 15.26 3.27
C GLY A 172 -23.55 15.17 1.93
N ASP A 173 -24.76 15.72 1.89
CA ASP A 173 -25.84 15.28 0.98
C ASP A 173 -25.71 15.56 -0.53
N ASP A 174 -24.64 16.19 -1.03
CA ASP A 174 -24.55 16.55 -2.46
C ASP A 174 -23.24 16.13 -3.15
N THR A 175 -22.30 15.47 -2.45
CA THR A 175 -20.97 15.11 -2.99
C THR A 175 -20.70 13.61 -3.08
N TRP A 176 -21.71 12.77 -2.87
CA TRP A 176 -21.54 11.32 -2.84
C TRP A 176 -21.03 10.76 -4.19
N MET A 177 -21.30 11.43 -5.32
CA MET A 177 -20.70 11.05 -6.61
C MET A 177 -19.18 11.21 -6.65
N LEU A 178 -18.65 12.26 -6.02
CA LEU A 178 -17.21 12.42 -5.86
C LEU A 178 -16.64 11.40 -4.86
N SER A 179 -17.49 10.84 -4.00
CA SER A 179 -17.10 9.74 -3.11
C SER A 179 -16.89 8.46 -3.90
N VAL A 180 -17.81 8.11 -4.80
CA VAL A 180 -17.64 6.97 -5.73
C VAL A 180 -16.38 7.15 -6.57
N ASP A 181 -16.17 8.35 -7.12
CA ASP A 181 -15.00 8.67 -7.93
C ASP A 181 -13.69 8.57 -7.13
N LEU A 182 -13.68 9.01 -5.87
CA LEU A 182 -12.52 8.84 -4.98
C LEU A 182 -12.26 7.36 -4.68
N ILE A 183 -13.29 6.60 -4.28
CA ILE A 183 -13.21 5.16 -3.97
C ILE A 183 -12.57 4.40 -5.14
N TYR A 184 -13.06 4.66 -6.36
CA TYR A 184 -12.54 4.03 -7.56
C TYR A 184 -11.05 4.31 -7.75
N ARG A 185 -10.64 5.59 -7.64
CA ARG A 185 -9.26 6.00 -7.88
C ARG A 185 -8.31 5.46 -6.82
N ILE A 186 -8.67 5.52 -5.53
CA ILE A 186 -7.80 5.00 -4.47
C ILE A 186 -7.66 3.49 -4.53
N TYR A 187 -8.68 2.77 -5.01
CA TYR A 187 -8.61 1.34 -5.28
C TYR A 187 -7.69 1.04 -6.48
N GLN A 188 -7.94 1.66 -7.63
CA GLN A 188 -7.17 1.43 -8.87
C GLN A 188 -5.70 1.85 -8.76
N CYS A 189 -5.41 2.88 -7.96
CA CYS A 189 -4.04 3.30 -7.67
C CYS A 189 -3.36 2.45 -6.58
N GLY A 190 -4.03 1.43 -6.05
CA GLY A 190 -3.51 0.56 -4.99
C GLY A 190 -3.27 1.28 -3.68
N LEU A 191 -3.95 2.40 -3.41
CA LEU A 191 -3.84 3.14 -2.14
C LEU A 191 -4.73 2.54 -1.04
N ALA A 192 -5.88 1.99 -1.42
CA ALA A 192 -6.82 1.37 -0.51
C ALA A 192 -7.43 0.10 -1.12
N GLU A 193 -7.87 -0.80 -0.27
CA GLU A 193 -8.54 -2.05 -0.64
C GLU A 193 -9.75 -2.29 0.28
N PHE A 194 -10.58 -3.27 -0.06
CA PHE A 194 -11.74 -3.62 0.77
C PHE A 194 -11.33 -4.55 1.91
N GLU A 195 -11.94 -4.37 3.09
CA GLU A 195 -11.67 -5.20 4.27
C GLU A 195 -12.04 -6.68 4.03
N PHE A 196 -13.02 -6.93 3.17
CA PHE A 196 -13.41 -8.25 2.72
C PHE A 196 -13.66 -8.25 1.21
N ASP A 197 -13.69 -9.45 0.63
CA ASP A 197 -13.87 -9.63 -0.80
C ASP A 197 -15.31 -9.28 -1.23
N VAL A 198 -15.48 -8.05 -1.72
CA VAL A 198 -16.69 -7.55 -2.36
C VAL A 198 -16.66 -7.75 -3.88
N LEU A 199 -15.54 -8.13 -4.48
CA LEU A 199 -15.36 -8.18 -5.94
C LEU A 199 -15.34 -9.60 -6.50
N ALA A 200 -15.49 -10.62 -5.65
CA ALA A 200 -15.73 -11.98 -6.08
C ALA A 200 -17.20 -12.36 -5.88
N LYS A 201 -17.95 -12.41 -6.99
CA LYS A 201 -19.34 -12.84 -7.01
C LYS A 201 -19.55 -14.16 -6.27
N ASN A 202 -20.31 -14.11 -5.18
CA ASN A 202 -20.67 -15.27 -4.38
C ASN A 202 -22.14 -15.60 -4.59
N GLU A 203 -22.44 -16.73 -5.22
CA GLU A 203 -23.82 -17.18 -5.49
C GLU A 203 -24.68 -17.33 -4.22
N LYS A 204 -24.06 -17.47 -3.04
CA LYS A 204 -24.76 -17.54 -1.75
C LYS A 204 -25.04 -16.17 -1.13
N ASN A 205 -24.34 -15.12 -1.58
CA ASN A 205 -24.35 -13.77 -1.02
C ASN A 205 -24.43 -12.71 -2.14
N LEU A 206 -25.41 -12.87 -3.05
CA LEU A 206 -25.59 -12.04 -4.24
C LEU A 206 -25.74 -10.53 -3.97
N ASN A 207 -26.13 -10.14 -2.75
CA ASN A 207 -26.39 -8.74 -2.40
C ASN A 207 -25.13 -7.99 -1.92
N VAL A 208 -23.97 -8.64 -1.80
CA VAL A 208 -22.74 -8.04 -1.23
C VAL A 208 -21.49 -8.32 -2.07
N THR A 209 -21.66 -8.85 -3.29
CA THR A 209 -20.53 -9.19 -4.17
C THR A 209 -20.82 -8.77 -5.61
N TYR A 210 -19.80 -8.27 -6.29
CA TYR A 210 -19.87 -7.62 -7.60
C TYR A 210 -18.93 -8.32 -8.58
N ASP A 211 -19.12 -8.09 -9.88
CA ASP A 211 -18.33 -8.77 -10.91
C ASP A 211 -16.89 -8.21 -10.96
N ASP A 212 -16.73 -6.90 -10.77
CA ASP A 212 -15.45 -6.19 -10.65
C ASP A 212 -15.65 -4.79 -10.00
N ILE A 213 -14.58 -3.99 -9.96
CA ILE A 213 -14.62 -2.64 -9.39
C ILE A 213 -15.49 -1.66 -10.19
N ASP A 214 -15.61 -1.84 -11.51
CA ASP A 214 -16.45 -0.98 -12.34
C ASP A 214 -17.94 -1.26 -12.05
N ASP A 215 -18.31 -2.54 -11.93
CA ASP A 215 -19.66 -2.98 -11.50
C ASP A 215 -20.00 -2.50 -10.09
N PHE A 216 -19.06 -2.65 -9.15
CA PHE A 216 -19.22 -2.15 -7.78
C PHE A 216 -19.46 -0.64 -7.74
N CYS A 217 -18.61 0.14 -8.42
CA CYS A 217 -18.73 1.59 -8.46
C CYS A 217 -19.99 2.04 -9.22
N TYR A 218 -20.46 1.28 -10.21
CA TYR A 218 -21.77 1.53 -10.84
C TYR A 218 -22.91 1.39 -9.82
N HIS A 219 -22.93 0.31 -9.05
CA HIS A 219 -23.95 0.08 -8.02
C HIS A 219 -23.92 1.11 -6.89
N LEU A 220 -22.74 1.53 -6.46
CA LEU A 220 -22.60 2.69 -5.59
C LEU A 220 -23.24 3.91 -6.27
N SER A 221 -22.86 4.22 -7.52
CA SER A 221 -23.28 5.42 -8.29
C SER A 221 -24.77 5.58 -8.55
N ILE A 222 -25.59 4.57 -8.29
CA ILE A 222 -27.06 4.65 -8.40
C ILE A 222 -27.79 4.48 -7.06
N THR A 223 -27.03 4.33 -5.97
CA THR A 223 -27.54 4.13 -4.61
C THR A 223 -27.11 5.29 -3.72
N HIS A 224 -28.05 6.02 -3.13
CA HIS A 224 -27.71 7.08 -2.18
C HIS A 224 -27.14 6.48 -0.88
N PRO A 225 -26.14 7.11 -0.21
CA PRO A 225 -25.63 6.65 1.09
C PRO A 225 -26.69 6.50 2.20
N ASP A 226 -27.77 7.29 2.10
CA ASP A 226 -28.92 7.23 3.04
C ASP A 226 -30.08 6.33 2.57
N ASP A 227 -29.92 5.60 1.46
CA ASP A 227 -30.96 4.66 1.03
C ASP A 227 -30.99 3.45 1.97
N LEU A 228 -31.94 3.46 2.90
CA LEU A 228 -32.20 2.38 3.87
C LEU A 228 -32.54 1.02 3.25
N ARG A 229 -32.65 0.92 1.91
CA ARG A 229 -32.86 -0.34 1.18
C ARG A 229 -31.56 -0.98 0.69
N SER A 230 -30.45 -0.27 0.79
CA SER A 230 -29.15 -0.74 0.31
C SER A 230 -28.09 -0.50 1.36
N ASP A 231 -27.53 -1.60 1.86
CA ASP A 231 -26.50 -1.55 2.89
C ASP A 231 -25.09 -1.40 2.28
N ILE A 232 -24.95 -1.29 0.95
CA ILE A 232 -23.65 -1.25 0.24
C ILE A 232 -22.69 -0.19 0.81
N TRP A 233 -23.21 0.98 1.19
CA TRP A 233 -22.41 2.07 1.75
C TRP A 233 -22.01 1.80 3.21
N GLN A 234 -22.88 1.17 3.99
CA GLN A 234 -22.69 0.96 5.43
C GLN A 234 -21.86 -0.29 5.72
N ASP A 235 -22.15 -1.38 5.01
CA ASP A 235 -21.54 -2.69 5.23
C ASP A 235 -20.16 -2.81 4.58
N THR A 236 -19.91 -2.07 3.49
CA THR A 236 -18.60 -2.10 2.83
C THR A 236 -17.62 -1.21 3.57
N LYS A 237 -16.46 -1.78 3.93
CA LYS A 237 -15.36 -1.04 4.54
C LYS A 237 -14.10 -1.11 3.70
N MET A 238 -13.34 -0.03 3.75
CA MET A 238 -12.01 0.04 3.15
C MET A 238 -10.93 0.10 4.23
N ILE A 239 -9.74 -0.32 3.84
CA ILE A 239 -8.49 -0.20 4.59
C ILE A 239 -7.41 0.37 3.65
N LEU A 240 -6.38 1.00 4.21
CA LEU A 240 -5.21 1.36 3.41
C LEU A 240 -4.37 0.12 3.10
N THR A 241 -3.86 0.06 1.87
CA THR A 241 -2.76 -0.85 1.54
C THR A 241 -1.47 -0.34 2.19
N PRO A 242 -0.37 -1.12 2.19
CA PRO A 242 0.94 -0.62 2.59
C PRO A 242 1.38 0.65 1.83
N PHE A 243 1.02 0.76 0.54
CA PHE A 243 1.31 1.94 -0.27
C PHE A 243 0.56 3.18 0.22
N GLY A 244 -0.75 3.06 0.48
CA GLY A 244 -1.55 4.15 1.03
C GLY A 244 -1.12 4.54 2.44
N GLN A 245 -0.78 3.57 3.29
CA GLN A 245 -0.30 3.81 4.64
C GLN A 245 1.01 4.61 4.65
N ASN A 246 1.94 4.28 3.76
CA ASN A 246 3.20 5.01 3.61
C ASN A 246 2.95 6.44 3.15
N LEU A 247 2.03 6.65 2.21
CA LEU A 247 1.66 7.99 1.75
C LEU A 247 1.12 8.84 2.91
N ILE A 248 0.23 8.31 3.75
CA ILE A 248 -0.28 9.05 4.91
C ILE A 248 0.83 9.32 5.92
N ASN A 249 1.62 8.32 6.29
CA ASN A 249 2.70 8.49 7.26
C ASN A 249 3.70 9.57 6.81
N GLN A 250 4.07 9.60 5.52
CA GLN A 250 5.01 10.56 4.97
C GLN A 250 4.52 12.01 5.09
N TYR A 251 3.25 12.26 4.79
CA TYR A 251 2.74 13.62 4.70
C TYR A 251 2.11 14.12 6.01
N PHE A 252 1.71 13.23 6.92
CA PHE A 252 1.02 13.59 8.16
C PHE A 252 1.88 13.53 9.44
N GLN A 253 3.14 13.09 9.36
CA GLN A 253 4.02 12.93 10.52
C GLN A 253 4.10 14.17 11.44
N ASP A 254 4.12 15.37 10.86
CA ASP A 254 4.18 16.65 11.59
C ASP A 254 2.94 17.53 11.30
N PHE A 255 1.83 16.93 10.86
CA PHE A 255 0.63 17.64 10.41
C PHE A 255 -0.61 17.30 11.27
N ASP A 256 -0.69 17.92 12.44
CA ASP A 256 -1.74 17.63 13.43
C ASP A 256 -3.10 18.30 13.13
N ARG A 257 -3.15 19.18 12.12
CA ARG A 257 -4.35 19.95 11.73
C ARG A 257 -5.07 19.37 10.52
N TRP A 258 -5.01 18.05 10.37
CA TRP A 258 -5.55 17.31 9.22
C TRP A 258 -7.06 17.43 9.01
N TYR A 259 -7.81 17.82 10.05
CA TYR A 259 -9.27 17.92 9.99
C TYR A 259 -9.79 19.32 9.60
N ASP A 260 -8.96 20.37 9.67
CA ASP A 260 -9.39 21.75 9.41
C ASP A 260 -8.44 22.56 8.50
N THR A 261 -7.29 21.99 8.15
CA THR A 261 -6.27 22.63 7.34
C THR A 261 -5.82 21.67 6.24
N ILE A 262 -5.80 22.14 4.99
CA ILE A 262 -5.38 21.31 3.85
C ILE A 262 -3.86 21.14 3.86
N ASN A 263 -3.40 19.89 3.79
CA ASN A 263 -2.01 19.58 3.53
C ASN A 263 -1.77 19.61 2.01
N THR A 264 -1.43 20.78 1.47
CA THR A 264 -1.29 20.97 0.01
C THR A 264 -0.30 19.98 -0.62
N ALA A 265 0.79 19.67 0.07
CA ALA A 265 1.80 18.74 -0.45
C ALA A 265 1.25 17.31 -0.58
N PHE A 266 0.41 16.86 0.37
CA PHE A 266 -0.28 15.58 0.29
C PHE A 266 -1.26 15.54 -0.88
N ILE A 267 -2.07 16.59 -1.03
CA ILE A 267 -3.08 16.67 -2.09
C ILE A 267 -2.43 16.71 -3.47
N GLU A 268 -1.36 17.48 -3.65
CA GLU A 268 -0.59 17.50 -4.89
C GLU A 268 -0.03 16.11 -5.21
N LYS A 269 0.50 15.38 -4.21
CA LYS A 269 1.02 14.03 -4.42
C LYS A 269 -0.09 13.03 -4.74
N LEU A 270 -1.24 13.12 -4.09
CA LEU A 270 -2.41 12.30 -4.37
C LEU A 270 -2.89 12.51 -5.81
N GLU A 271 -2.97 13.76 -6.26
CA GLU A 271 -3.31 14.11 -7.64
C GLU A 271 -2.28 13.61 -8.66
N ASP A 272 -0.99 13.63 -8.32
CA ASP A 272 0.06 13.10 -9.19
C ASP A 272 -0.03 11.57 -9.32
N ILE A 273 -0.30 10.83 -8.22
CA ILE A 273 -0.53 9.38 -8.26
C ILE A 273 -1.72 9.04 -9.18
N PHE A 274 -2.79 9.81 -9.07
CA PHE A 274 -3.95 9.72 -9.95
C PHE A 274 -3.58 9.94 -11.42
N ILE A 275 -2.77 10.94 -11.73
CA ILE A 275 -2.27 11.20 -13.09
C ILE A 275 -1.41 10.04 -13.60
N GLU A 276 -0.50 9.52 -12.78
CA GLU A 276 0.42 8.41 -13.12
C GLU A 276 -0.35 7.14 -13.53
N HIS A 277 -1.54 6.92 -12.95
CA HIS A 277 -2.42 5.79 -13.28
C HIS A 277 -3.42 6.10 -14.42
N GLY A 278 -3.31 7.25 -15.09
CA GLY A 278 -4.26 7.67 -16.13
C GLY A 278 -5.63 8.08 -15.60
N LEU A 279 -5.74 8.27 -14.29
CA LEU A 279 -6.96 8.60 -13.55
C LEU A 279 -6.86 10.01 -12.97
N ALA A 280 -6.54 11.02 -13.77
CA ALA A 280 -6.44 12.41 -13.30
C ALA A 280 -7.77 12.92 -12.71
N TRP A 281 -7.71 13.63 -11.58
CA TRP A 281 -8.91 14.17 -10.89
C TRP A 281 -9.60 15.27 -11.70
N ASN A 282 -10.95 15.21 -11.78
CA ASN A 282 -11.76 16.25 -12.42
C ASN A 282 -13.19 16.28 -11.85
N GLU A 283 -13.45 17.20 -10.92
CA GLU A 283 -14.78 17.35 -10.30
C GLU A 283 -15.91 17.64 -11.28
N LYS A 284 -15.61 18.27 -12.43
CA LYS A 284 -16.61 18.58 -13.46
C LYS A 284 -16.92 17.38 -14.36
N LYS A 285 -16.12 16.33 -14.29
CA LYS A 285 -16.23 15.13 -15.10
C LYS A 285 -15.80 13.91 -14.27
N PRO A 286 -16.57 13.53 -13.22
CA PRO A 286 -16.32 12.31 -12.47
C PRO A 286 -16.42 11.09 -13.40
N LEU A 287 -15.70 10.02 -13.07
CA LEU A 287 -15.71 8.79 -13.88
C LEU A 287 -17.07 8.08 -13.81
N PHE A 288 -17.73 8.17 -12.66
CA PHE A 288 -19.03 7.57 -12.40
C PHE A 288 -20.07 8.67 -12.17
N PRO A 289 -20.70 9.23 -13.21
CA PRO A 289 -21.85 10.11 -13.06
C PRO A 289 -23.15 9.30 -12.96
N THR A 290 -24.13 9.76 -12.18
CA THR A 290 -25.51 9.32 -12.37
C THR A 290 -25.97 9.71 -13.76
N ILE A 291 -26.58 8.79 -14.52
CA ILE A 291 -27.29 9.15 -15.75
C ILE A 291 -28.45 10.08 -15.35
N GLY A 292 -28.24 11.38 -15.50
CA GLY A 292 -29.27 12.37 -15.30
C GLY A 292 -30.26 12.36 -16.45
N THR A 293 -31.25 11.47 -16.43
CA THR A 293 -32.56 11.79 -17.00
C THR A 293 -33.49 12.18 -15.86
N TYR A 294 -33.31 13.39 -15.34
CA TYR A 294 -34.47 14.15 -14.91
C TYR A 294 -35.01 14.84 -16.17
N GLU A 295 -35.81 14.11 -16.95
CA GLU A 295 -36.81 14.80 -17.74
C GLU A 295 -37.75 15.48 -16.74
N ILE A 296 -37.67 16.80 -16.69
CA ILE A 296 -38.63 17.64 -16.00
C ILE A 296 -39.97 17.45 -16.73
N THR A 297 -40.88 16.70 -16.13
CA THR A 297 -42.33 16.89 -16.36
C THR A 297 -42.82 18.10 -15.58
#